data_AF-A0A4V2AH64-F1
#
_entry.id   AF-A0A4V2AH64-F1
#
_cell.length_a   1.000
_cell.length_b   1.000
_cell.length_c   1.000
_cell.angle_alpha   90.00
_cell.angle_beta   90.00
_cell.angle_gamma   90.00
#
_symmetry.space_group_name_H-M   'P 1'
#
loop_
_entity.id
_entity.type
_entity.pdbx_description
1 polymer ?
#
loop_
_entity_poly.entity_id
_entity_poly.type
_entity_poly.pdbx_seq_one_letter_code
_entity_poly.pdbx_strand_id
1 'polypeptide(L)'
;MKLWLGLACVLTACGGPPPRAPNPTRPLDERRAIELIIQAFREEKDRPVPGNTLALTESKQIKVDVGAAERKYGVAFVTAPERLDLGTALPDKDPTMGDALQLVSGLGEDGDARVLVLRDSDYLYDDHVGDDHEQPSLTAELKLKRDVHDFLVRAHVEKWP
;
A
#
# COMPACT_ATOMS: atom_id res chain seq x y z
N MET A 1 -18.89 75.85 -0.90
CA MET A 1 -19.35 74.85 -1.89
C MET A 1 -18.17 73.95 -2.26
N LYS A 2 -18.32 72.62 -2.09
CA LYS A 2 -17.58 71.50 -2.74
C LYS A 2 -16.07 71.35 -2.40
N LEU A 3 -15.44 70.19 -2.24
CA LEU A 3 -15.72 68.73 -2.17
C LEU A 3 -14.38 68.12 -1.65
N TRP A 4 -14.33 67.33 -0.57
CA TRP A 4 -14.12 65.86 -0.53
C TRP A 4 -12.78 65.25 -1.02
N LEU A 5 -12.24 64.38 -0.14
CA LEU A 5 -11.55 63.08 -0.35
C LEU A 5 -10.32 62.99 -1.29
N GLY A 6 -9.30 62.17 -1.02
CA GLY A 6 -9.23 61.07 -0.08
C GLY A 6 -7.88 60.33 -0.11
N LEU A 7 -7.67 59.60 0.98
CA LEU A 7 -6.63 58.62 1.24
C LEU A 7 -6.79 57.41 0.31
N ALA A 8 -5.70 56.88 -0.27
CA ALA A 8 -5.71 55.60 -0.97
C ALA A 8 -4.47 54.77 -0.61
N CYS A 9 -4.60 53.98 0.46
CA CYS A 9 -3.77 52.80 0.70
C CYS A 9 -4.18 51.72 -0.30
N VAL A 10 -3.33 51.39 -1.27
CA VAL A 10 -3.50 50.21 -2.11
C VAL A 10 -2.87 49.03 -1.37
N LEU A 11 -3.70 48.27 -0.67
CA LEU A 11 -3.37 46.92 -0.21
C LEU A 11 -3.35 46.01 -1.44
N THR A 12 -2.17 45.64 -1.92
CA THR A 12 -2.01 44.51 -2.85
C THR A 12 -2.31 43.23 -2.09
N ALA A 13 -3.56 42.80 -2.12
CA ALA A 13 -3.96 41.49 -1.65
C ALA A 13 -3.32 40.44 -2.56
N CYS A 14 -2.32 39.73 -2.04
CA CYS A 14 -1.83 38.46 -2.60
C CYS A 14 -2.94 37.41 -2.45
N GLY A 15 -3.96 37.47 -3.30
CA GLY A 15 -4.90 36.38 -3.50
C GLY A 15 -4.25 35.31 -4.34
N GLY A 16 -3.48 34.41 -3.72
CA GLY A 16 -3.08 33.17 -4.35
C GLY A 16 -4.32 32.40 -4.83
N PRO A 17 -4.21 31.58 -5.89
CA PRO A 17 -5.33 30.77 -6.35
C PRO A 17 -5.91 29.95 -5.18
N PRO A 18 -7.23 29.76 -5.13
CA PRO A 18 -7.88 29.04 -4.04
C PRO A 18 -7.27 27.64 -3.89
N PRO A 19 -7.20 27.11 -2.65
CA PRO A 19 -6.74 25.75 -2.41
C PRO A 19 -7.58 24.79 -3.25
N ARG A 20 -6.90 24.02 -4.12
CA ARG A 20 -7.53 23.11 -5.06
C ARG A 20 -8.02 21.86 -4.33
N ALA A 21 -9.11 21.28 -4.80
CA ALA A 21 -9.56 19.98 -4.32
C ALA A 21 -8.59 18.90 -4.82
N PRO A 22 -8.19 17.93 -3.97
CA PRO A 22 -7.32 16.84 -4.39
C PRO A 22 -7.99 15.98 -5.45
N ASN A 23 -7.18 15.41 -6.35
CA ASN A 23 -7.66 14.52 -7.40
C ASN A 23 -8.30 13.26 -6.79
N PRO A 24 -9.34 12.69 -7.45
CA PRO A 24 -9.84 11.39 -7.05
C PRO A 24 -8.75 10.32 -7.26
N THR A 25 -8.50 9.56 -6.20
CA THR A 25 -7.51 8.49 -6.20
C THR A 25 -8.18 7.13 -6.27
N ARG A 26 -7.52 6.17 -6.93
CA ARG A 26 -7.94 4.78 -7.03
C ARG A 26 -6.82 3.83 -6.61
N PRO A 27 -7.15 2.68 -6.01
CA PRO A 27 -6.14 1.68 -5.67
C PRO A 27 -5.60 0.98 -6.91
N LEU A 28 -4.39 0.44 -6.79
CA LEU A 28 -3.84 -0.53 -7.73
C LEU A 28 -4.78 -1.74 -7.89
N ASP A 29 -4.98 -2.15 -9.14
CA ASP A 29 -5.75 -3.35 -9.48
C ASP A 29 -5.06 -4.60 -8.90
N GLU A 30 -5.84 -5.51 -8.29
CA GLU A 30 -5.31 -6.71 -7.61
C GLU A 30 -4.48 -7.58 -8.58
N ARG A 31 -4.97 -7.80 -9.80
CA ARG A 31 -4.22 -8.60 -10.79
C ARG A 31 -2.89 -7.93 -11.13
N ARG A 32 -2.89 -6.61 -11.29
CA ARG A 32 -1.65 -5.84 -11.52
C ARG A 32 -0.70 -5.94 -10.33
N ALA A 33 -1.20 -5.81 -9.10
CA ALA A 33 -0.40 -5.96 -7.89
C ALA A 33 0.27 -7.35 -7.84
N ILE A 34 -0.49 -8.42 -8.11
CA ILE A 34 0.03 -9.80 -8.15
C ILE A 34 1.14 -9.96 -9.19
N GLU A 35 1.00 -9.40 -10.38
CA GLU A 35 2.06 -9.42 -11.41
C GLU A 35 3.37 -8.78 -10.91
N LEU A 36 3.26 -7.64 -10.21
CA LEU A 36 4.41 -6.91 -9.67
C LEU A 36 5.06 -7.68 -8.51
N ILE A 37 4.26 -8.32 -7.65
CA ILE A 37 4.75 -9.20 -6.59
C ILE A 37 5.52 -10.37 -7.19
N ILE A 38 4.95 -11.07 -8.18
CA ILE A 38 5.63 -12.18 -8.88
C ILE A 38 6.95 -11.71 -9.50
N GLN A 39 6.97 -10.52 -10.08
CA GLN A 39 8.19 -9.93 -10.63
C GLN A 39 9.25 -9.73 -9.55
N ALA A 40 8.90 -9.16 -8.40
CA ALA A 40 9.84 -8.93 -7.30
C ALA A 40 10.44 -10.23 -6.74
N PHE A 41 9.63 -11.29 -6.59
CA PHE A 41 10.15 -12.62 -6.19
C PHE A 41 11.22 -13.12 -7.16
N ARG A 42 10.99 -12.99 -8.47
CA ARG A 42 11.95 -13.42 -9.51
C ARG A 42 13.22 -12.59 -9.52
N GLU A 43 13.10 -11.29 -9.24
CA GLU A 43 14.25 -10.37 -9.14
C GLU A 43 15.18 -10.82 -7.99
N GLU A 44 14.61 -11.15 -6.83
CA GLU A 44 15.28 -11.70 -5.65
C GLU A 44 15.63 -13.20 -5.74
N LYS A 45 15.45 -13.82 -6.92
CA LYS A 45 15.78 -15.23 -7.18
C LYS A 45 14.96 -16.26 -6.41
N ASP A 46 13.85 -15.84 -5.80
CA ASP A 46 12.86 -16.76 -5.26
C ASP A 46 11.94 -17.28 -6.36
N ARG A 47 11.51 -18.54 -6.24
CA ARG A 47 10.53 -19.14 -7.15
C ARG A 47 9.12 -18.80 -6.65
N PRO A 48 8.37 -17.88 -7.30
CA PRO A 48 7.01 -17.59 -6.89
C PRO A 48 6.10 -18.76 -7.20
N VAL A 49 5.25 -19.10 -6.24
CA VAL A 49 4.15 -20.08 -6.39
C VAL A 49 2.85 -19.44 -5.91
N PRO A 50 1.68 -19.94 -6.34
CA PRO A 50 0.42 -19.55 -5.71
C PRO A 50 0.52 -19.75 -4.19
N GLY A 51 0.10 -18.74 -3.43
CA GLY A 51 0.07 -18.86 -1.98
C GLY A 51 -1.07 -19.75 -1.49
N ASN A 52 -0.93 -20.23 -0.26
CA ASN A 52 -1.98 -20.96 0.44
C ASN A 52 -2.79 -20.00 1.32
N THR A 53 -3.97 -20.43 1.74
CA THR A 53 -4.72 -19.74 2.78
C THR A 53 -4.05 -19.97 4.14
N LEU A 54 -3.86 -18.90 4.90
CA LEU A 54 -3.22 -18.91 6.22
C LEU A 54 -4.24 -18.55 7.31
N ALA A 55 -4.39 -19.39 8.33
CA ALA A 55 -5.25 -19.08 9.47
C ALA A 55 -4.61 -18.01 10.37
N LEU A 56 -5.29 -16.88 10.58
CA LEU A 56 -4.86 -15.81 11.50
C LEU A 56 -5.51 -15.98 12.88
N THR A 57 -6.75 -16.43 12.91
CA THR A 57 -7.52 -16.79 14.11
C THR A 57 -8.24 -18.11 13.86
N GLU A 58 -8.97 -18.63 14.86
CA GLU A 58 -9.80 -19.83 14.68
C GLU A 58 -10.89 -19.68 13.60
N SER A 59 -11.29 -18.44 13.28
CA SER A 59 -12.40 -18.15 12.35
C SER A 59 -12.01 -17.27 11.17
N LYS A 60 -10.79 -16.71 11.15
CA LYS A 60 -10.33 -15.81 10.10
C LYS A 60 -9.08 -16.35 9.43
N GLN A 61 -9.10 -16.28 8.10
CA GLN A 61 -8.04 -16.76 7.25
C GLN A 61 -7.70 -15.71 6.20
N ILE A 62 -6.41 -15.51 5.94
CA ILE A 62 -5.92 -14.62 4.89
C ILE A 62 -5.49 -15.43 3.67
N LYS A 63 -5.87 -14.96 2.49
CA LYS A 63 -5.39 -15.50 1.22
C LYS A 63 -3.99 -14.96 0.97
N VAL A 64 -2.99 -15.84 0.90
CA VAL A 64 -1.67 -15.46 0.40
C VAL A 64 -1.71 -15.56 -1.12
N ASP A 65 -1.41 -14.47 -1.83
CA ASP A 65 -1.47 -14.45 -3.29
C ASP A 65 -0.23 -15.09 -3.90
N VAL A 66 0.94 -14.77 -3.34
CA VAL A 66 2.24 -15.26 -3.82
C VAL A 66 3.06 -15.77 -2.65
N GLY A 67 3.44 -17.04 -2.69
CA GLY A 67 4.40 -17.65 -1.76
C GLY A 67 5.76 -17.88 -2.42
N ALA A 68 6.80 -18.00 -1.59
CA ALA A 68 8.09 -18.53 -2.04
C ALA A 68 8.05 -20.07 -1.99
N ALA A 69 8.44 -20.72 -3.08
CA ALA A 69 8.45 -22.18 -3.11
C ALA A 69 9.43 -22.75 -2.09
N GLU A 70 9.02 -23.82 -1.40
CA GLU A 70 9.82 -24.49 -0.36
C GLU A 70 10.17 -23.60 0.86
N ARG A 71 9.44 -22.49 1.00
CA ARG A 71 9.56 -21.52 2.10
C ARG A 71 8.19 -21.26 2.71
N LYS A 72 8.17 -20.77 3.95
CA LYS A 72 6.96 -20.36 4.67
C LYS A 72 6.84 -18.85 4.75
N TYR A 73 7.17 -18.14 3.67
CA TYR A 73 6.87 -16.71 3.55
C TYR A 73 6.22 -16.37 2.22
N GLY A 74 5.45 -15.29 2.24
CA GLY A 74 4.65 -14.87 1.10
C GLY A 74 4.07 -13.47 1.27
N VAL A 75 3.29 -13.05 0.28
CA VAL A 75 2.66 -11.74 0.23
C VAL A 75 1.17 -11.91 -0.03
N ALA A 76 0.36 -11.18 0.73
CA ALA A 76 -1.07 -11.03 0.56
C ALA A 76 -1.39 -9.57 0.19
N PHE A 77 -2.04 -9.35 -0.95
CA PHE A 77 -2.57 -8.07 -1.36
C PHE A 77 -4.04 -7.99 -0.97
N VAL A 78 -4.33 -7.24 0.09
CA VAL A 78 -5.63 -7.22 0.75
C VAL A 78 -6.47 -6.04 0.25
N THR A 79 -7.54 -6.39 -0.46
CA THR A 79 -8.54 -5.46 -0.96
C THR A 79 -9.42 -4.90 0.15
N ALA A 80 -10.15 -3.81 -0.11
CA ALA A 80 -11.06 -3.21 0.86
C ALA A 80 -12.12 -4.20 1.41
N PRO A 81 -12.80 -5.04 0.58
CA PRO A 81 -13.73 -6.05 1.09
C PRO A 81 -13.06 -7.09 1.99
N GLU A 82 -11.87 -7.56 1.64
CA GLU A 82 -11.12 -8.54 2.44
C GLU A 82 -10.67 -7.96 3.78
N ARG A 83 -10.25 -6.68 3.81
CA ARG A 83 -9.95 -6.00 5.08
C ARG A 83 -11.16 -5.93 6.00
N LEU A 84 -12.34 -5.64 5.44
CA LEU A 84 -13.58 -5.60 6.22
C LEU A 84 -13.94 -6.97 6.78
N ASP A 85 -13.72 -8.05 6.02
CA ASP A 85 -13.93 -9.40 6.52
C ASP A 85 -12.91 -9.78 7.60
N LEU A 86 -11.62 -9.50 7.39
CA LEU A 86 -10.56 -9.86 8.33
C LEU A 86 -10.67 -9.06 9.64
N GLY A 87 -11.08 -7.79 9.58
CA GLY A 87 -11.29 -6.93 10.74
C GLY A 87 -10.08 -6.91 11.67
N THR A 88 -10.32 -7.21 12.95
CA THR A 88 -9.28 -7.21 14.01
C THR A 88 -8.30 -8.39 13.92
N ALA A 89 -8.45 -9.29 12.95
CA ALA A 89 -7.45 -10.33 12.69
C ALA A 89 -6.19 -9.76 12.01
N LEU A 90 -6.30 -8.60 11.35
CA LEU A 90 -5.14 -7.87 10.86
C LEU A 90 -4.57 -6.95 11.95
N PRO A 91 -3.25 -6.79 12.03
CA PRO A 91 -2.64 -5.84 12.96
C PRO A 91 -3.08 -4.42 12.63
N ASP A 92 -3.37 -3.62 13.65
CA ASP A 92 -3.65 -2.21 13.45
C ASP A 92 -2.45 -1.50 12.83
N LYS A 93 -2.72 -0.52 11.96
CA LYS A 93 -1.66 0.32 11.41
C LYS A 93 -1.30 1.35 12.46
N ASP A 94 -0.07 1.26 12.99
CA ASP A 94 0.44 2.29 13.88
C ASP A 94 0.79 3.53 13.06
N PRO A 95 0.08 4.67 13.25
CA PRO A 95 0.32 5.89 12.48
C PRO A 95 1.71 6.49 12.77
N THR A 96 2.33 6.15 13.90
CA THR A 96 3.69 6.61 14.24
C THR A 96 4.78 5.82 13.52
N MET A 97 4.46 4.61 13.07
CA MET A 97 5.37 3.71 12.34
C MET A 97 5.33 3.94 10.82
N GLY A 98 4.54 4.91 10.33
CA GLY A 98 4.54 5.35 8.93
C GLY A 98 4.33 4.23 7.92
N ASP A 99 5.31 4.06 7.02
CA ASP A 99 5.35 3.04 5.96
C ASP A 99 5.89 1.67 6.44
N ALA A 100 5.85 1.38 7.74
CA ALA A 100 6.33 0.09 8.25
C ALA A 100 5.57 -1.09 7.64
N LEU A 101 6.33 -2.07 7.15
CA LEU A 101 5.80 -3.28 6.56
C LEU A 101 5.06 -4.12 7.61
N GLN A 102 3.82 -4.48 7.32
CA GLN A 102 2.99 -5.26 8.21
C GLN A 102 3.16 -6.75 7.94
N LEU A 103 3.57 -7.49 8.97
CA LEU A 103 3.73 -8.94 8.91
C LEU A 103 2.69 -9.63 9.79
N VAL A 104 2.16 -10.74 9.29
CA VAL A 104 1.34 -11.66 10.08
C VAL A 104 1.96 -13.06 10.05
N SER A 105 1.58 -13.86 11.04
CA SER A 105 1.99 -15.27 11.16
C SER A 105 0.76 -16.14 11.27
N GLY A 106 0.88 -17.41 10.88
CA GLY A 106 -0.22 -18.36 10.96
C GLY A 106 -0.47 -18.83 12.38
N LEU A 107 -1.49 -19.67 12.53
CA LEU A 107 -1.73 -20.46 13.73
C LEU A 107 -1.19 -21.89 13.57
N GLY A 108 -0.88 -22.53 14.70
CA GLY A 108 -0.50 -23.94 14.72
C GLY A 108 0.78 -24.22 13.93
N GLU A 109 0.70 -25.14 12.95
CA GLU A 109 1.83 -25.57 12.12
C GLU A 109 2.41 -24.46 11.23
N ASP A 110 1.63 -23.39 11.01
CA ASP A 110 2.04 -22.21 10.25
C ASP A 110 2.48 -21.03 11.15
N GLY A 111 2.72 -21.25 12.45
CA GLY A 111 3.16 -20.20 13.39
C GLY A 111 4.52 -19.57 13.06
N ASP A 112 5.35 -20.28 12.32
CA ASP A 112 6.62 -19.80 11.78
C ASP A 112 6.47 -19.16 10.39
N ALA A 113 5.28 -19.18 9.80
CA ALA A 113 5.03 -18.52 8.53
C ALA A 113 5.09 -16.99 8.67
N ARG A 114 5.56 -16.30 7.63
CA ARG A 114 5.69 -14.84 7.58
C ARG A 114 5.03 -14.31 6.32
N VAL A 115 3.88 -13.66 6.49
CA VAL A 115 3.14 -13.09 5.37
C VAL A 115 3.17 -11.57 5.45
N LEU A 116 3.68 -10.94 4.39
CA LEU A 116 3.57 -9.51 4.18
C LEU A 116 2.13 -9.16 3.79
N VAL A 117 1.52 -8.24 4.53
CA VAL A 117 0.18 -7.72 4.25
C VAL A 117 0.31 -6.38 3.55
N LEU A 118 -0.11 -6.33 2.29
CA LEU A 118 -0.14 -5.12 1.46
C LEU A 118 -1.59 -4.69 1.27
N ARG A 119 -1.98 -3.53 1.81
CA ARG A 119 -3.38 -3.06 1.71
C ARG A 119 -3.55 -2.20 0.46
N ASP A 120 -4.63 -2.40 -0.29
CA ASP A 120 -4.90 -1.59 -1.49
C ASP A 120 -4.90 -0.06 -1.23
N SER A 121 -5.28 0.35 -0.03
CA SER A 121 -5.34 1.74 0.43
C SER A 121 -3.97 2.39 0.59
N ASP A 122 -2.89 1.61 0.61
CA ASP A 122 -1.51 2.11 0.69
C ASP A 122 -0.88 2.34 -0.70
N TYR A 123 -1.58 1.92 -1.76
CA TYR A 123 -1.12 1.91 -3.15
C TYR A 123 -2.14 2.61 -4.05
N LEU A 124 -2.36 3.89 -3.78
CA LEU A 124 -3.30 4.75 -4.50
C LEU A 124 -2.59 5.57 -5.58
N TYR A 125 -3.32 5.89 -6.64
CA TYR A 125 -2.87 6.79 -7.71
C TYR A 125 -4.04 7.60 -8.27
N ASP A 126 -3.75 8.73 -8.89
CA ASP A 126 -4.79 9.60 -9.46
C ASP A 126 -5.44 8.95 -10.69
N ASP A 127 -6.76 9.07 -10.82
CA ASP A 127 -7.54 8.45 -11.90
C ASP A 127 -7.44 9.16 -13.27
N HIS A 128 -6.50 10.10 -13.43
CA HIS A 128 -6.26 10.91 -14.62
C HIS A 128 -7.45 11.80 -15.04
N VAL A 129 -8.36 12.16 -14.13
CA VAL A 129 -9.41 13.15 -14.42
C VAL A 129 -8.78 14.55 -14.49
N GLY A 130 -8.58 15.06 -15.71
CA GLY A 130 -7.97 16.36 -15.99
C GLY A 130 -6.52 16.29 -16.51
N ASP A 131 -6.02 17.40 -17.06
CA ASP A 131 -4.67 17.48 -17.66
C ASP A 131 -3.53 17.54 -16.62
N ASP A 132 -3.86 17.67 -15.33
CA ASP A 132 -2.89 17.81 -14.24
C ASP A 132 -2.83 16.50 -13.41
N HIS A 133 -1.69 15.81 -13.47
CA HIS A 133 -1.43 14.57 -12.71
C HIS A 133 -0.57 14.86 -11.46
N GLU A 134 -1.04 14.53 -10.26
CA GLU A 134 -0.23 14.68 -9.03
C GLU A 134 0.53 13.37 -8.72
N GLN A 135 -0.09 12.21 -8.96
CA GLN A 135 0.55 10.90 -8.75
C GLN A 135 0.18 9.88 -9.84
N PRO A 136 1.10 9.50 -10.74
CA PRO A 136 0.84 8.47 -11.73
C PRO A 136 0.78 7.07 -11.09
N SER A 137 0.09 6.13 -11.75
CA SER A 137 0.05 4.71 -11.34
C SER A 137 1.44 4.11 -11.12
N LEU A 138 2.43 4.56 -11.90
CA LEU A 138 3.83 4.16 -11.77
C LEU A 138 4.38 4.40 -10.36
N THR A 139 3.99 5.46 -9.67
CA THR A 139 4.44 5.75 -8.30
C THR A 139 3.94 4.67 -7.33
N ALA A 140 2.66 4.29 -7.43
CA ALA A 140 2.08 3.22 -6.62
C ALA A 140 2.72 1.86 -6.95
N GLU A 141 2.98 1.57 -8.22
CA GLU A 141 3.66 0.35 -8.65
C GLU A 141 5.10 0.26 -8.11
N LEU A 142 5.86 1.36 -8.17
CA LEU A 142 7.22 1.41 -7.66
C LEU A 142 7.26 1.26 -6.13
N LYS A 143 6.31 1.89 -5.41
CA LYS A 143 6.16 1.71 -3.97
C LYS A 143 5.90 0.25 -3.62
N LEU A 144 4.94 -0.38 -4.31
CA LEU A 144 4.62 -1.80 -4.09
C LEU A 144 5.83 -2.70 -4.33
N LYS A 145 6.57 -2.49 -5.43
CA LYS A 145 7.80 -3.25 -5.71
C LYS A 145 8.84 -3.08 -4.62
N ARG A 146 9.09 -1.85 -4.17
CA ARG A 146 10.03 -1.55 -3.07
C ARG A 146 9.65 -2.30 -1.81
N ASP A 147 8.38 -2.21 -1.40
CA ASP A 147 7.91 -2.81 -0.16
C ASP A 147 8.02 -4.35 -0.19
N VAL A 148 7.74 -4.98 -1.34
CA VAL A 148 7.94 -6.43 -1.54
C VAL A 148 9.42 -6.80 -1.54
N HIS A 149 10.27 -6.02 -2.22
CA HIS A 149 11.70 -6.23 -2.24
C HIS A 149 12.31 -6.15 -0.83
N ASP A 150 11.97 -5.12 -0.05
CA ASP A 150 12.46 -4.94 1.32
C ASP A 150 12.06 -6.12 2.22
N PHE A 151 10.85 -6.65 2.04
CA PHE A 151 10.39 -7.87 2.70
C PHE A 151 11.22 -9.11 2.31
N LEU A 152 11.47 -9.32 1.02
CA LEU A 152 12.23 -10.47 0.51
C LEU A 152 13.70 -10.43 0.96
N VAL A 153 14.34 -9.25 0.88
CA VAL A 153 15.69 -9.03 1.39
C VAL A 153 15.75 -9.35 2.88
N ARG A 154 14.77 -8.88 3.66
CA ARG A 154 14.68 -9.20 5.08
C ARG A 154 14.51 -10.70 5.32
N ALA A 155 13.66 -11.38 4.55
CA ALA A 155 13.46 -12.83 4.65
C ALA A 155 14.76 -13.61 4.42
N HIS A 156 15.58 -13.20 3.45
CA HIS A 156 16.88 -13.82 3.17
C HIS A 156 17.90 -13.56 4.27
N VAL A 157 17.99 -12.32 4.75
CA VAL A 157 18.93 -11.92 5.82
C VAL A 157 18.62 -12.65 7.12
N GLU A 158 17.34 -12.72 7.49
CA GLU A 158 16.87 -13.40 8.71
C GLU A 158 16.75 -14.91 8.55
N LYS A 159 16.96 -15.45 7.34
CA LYS A 159 16.86 -16.89 7.01
C LYS A 159 15.53 -17.49 7.46
N TRP A 160 14.44 -16.82 7.10
CA TRP A 160 13.11 -17.35 7.37
C TRP A 160 12.93 -18.73 6.73
N PRO A 161 12.13 -19.61 7.37
CA PRO A 161 11.93 -20.98 6.91
C PRO A 161 11.50 -21.04 5.45
#